data_AF-A0A974SAH3-F1
#
_entry.id   AF-A0A974SAH3-F1
#
_cell.length_a   1.000
_cell.length_b   1.000
_cell.length_c   1.000
_cell.angle_alpha   90.00
_cell.angle_beta   90.00
_cell.angle_gamma   90.00
#
_symmetry.space_group_name_H-M   'P 1'
#
loop_
_entity.id
_entity.type
_entity.pdbx_description
1 polymer ?
#
loop_
_entity_poly.entity_id
_entity_poly.type
_entity_poly.pdbx_seq_one_letter_code
_entity_poly.pdbx_strand_id
1 'polypeptide(L)' 'MVCNDAGLAAQDRRLAASFRRALESGVPPWRLRRQQQSWLDAREDAARNEPGAVADLYDQRIRELDEVGGEDR' A
#
# COMPACT_ATOMS: atom_id res chain seq x y z
N MET A 1 -4.98 -13.34 -14.20
CA MET A 1 -3.63 -12.72 -14.23
C MET A 1 -3.83 -11.21 -14.35
N VAL A 2 -3.90 -10.51 -13.21
CA VAL A 2 -4.26 -9.08 -13.11
C VAL A 2 -3.00 -8.19 -13.26
N CYS A 3 -2.27 -8.37 -14.36
CA CYS A 3 -1.03 -7.62 -14.65
C CYS A 3 -1.15 -6.62 -15.81
N ASN A 4 -2.32 -6.40 -16.39
CA ASN A 4 -2.44 -5.58 -17.60
C ASN A 4 -2.84 -4.11 -17.35
N ASP A 5 -3.10 -3.71 -16.10
CA ASP A 5 -3.37 -2.32 -15.77
C ASP A 5 -2.05 -1.58 -15.50
N ALA A 6 -1.57 -0.84 -16.50
CA ALA A 6 -0.39 0.00 -16.37
C ALA A 6 -0.50 1.00 -15.20
N GLY A 7 -1.73 1.43 -14.86
CA GLY A 7 -2.02 2.26 -13.69
C GLY A 7 -1.81 1.53 -12.36
N LEU A 8 -2.13 0.23 -12.30
CA LEU A 8 -1.92 -0.61 -11.11
C LEU A 8 -0.43 -0.81 -10.85
N ALA A 9 0.36 -1.04 -11.91
CA ALA A 9 1.82 -1.21 -11.81
C ALA A 9 2.54 0.08 -11.34
N ALA A 10 2.02 1.26 -11.70
CA ALA A 10 2.55 2.52 -11.18
C ALA A 10 2.26 2.69 -9.68
N GLN A 11 1.04 2.37 -9.26
CA GLN A 11 0.63 2.43 -7.85
C GLN A 11 1.39 1.43 -6.98
N ASP A 12 1.63 0.22 -7.48
CA ASP A 12 2.41 -0.81 -6.78
C ASP A 12 3.86 -0.37 -6.52
N ARG A 13 4.51 0.23 -7.53
CA ARG A 13 5.86 0.81 -7.36
C ARG A 13 5.88 1.92 -6.31
N ARG A 14 4.86 2.78 -6.29
CA ARG A 14 4.77 3.87 -5.30
C ARG A 14 4.55 3.31 -3.89
N LEU A 15 3.68 2.32 -3.75
CA LEU A 15 3.44 1.61 -2.50
C LEU A 15 4.72 0.98 -1.94
N ALA A 16 5.47 0.27 -2.79
CA ALA A 16 6.73 -0.36 -2.40
C ALA A 16 7.78 0.66 -1.92
N ALA A 17 7.86 1.83 -2.57
CA ALA A 17 8.74 2.91 -2.16
C ALA A 17 8.35 3.48 -0.78
N SER A 18 7.07 3.76 -0.54
CA SER A 18 6.59 4.23 0.76
C SER A 18 6.80 3.19 1.86
N PHE A 19 6.57 1.90 1.55
CA PHE A 19 6.80 0.81 2.51
C PHE A 19 8.27 0.71 2.93
N ARG A 20 9.19 0.86 1.97
CA ARG A 20 10.63 0.89 2.25
C ARG A 20 11.00 2.08 3.14
N ARG A 21 10.47 3.27 2.83
CA ARG A 21 10.73 4.48 3.60
C ARG A 21 10.19 4.38 5.04
N ALA A 22 9.02 3.77 5.23
CA ALA A 22 8.48 3.47 6.55
C ALA A 22 9.37 2.50 7.36
N LEU A 23 10.00 1.51 6.70
CA LEU A 23 10.98 0.63 7.34
C LEU A 23 12.24 1.41 7.76
N GLU A 24 12.72 2.31 6.90
CA GLU A 24 13.89 3.15 7.16
C GLU A 24 13.64 4.15 8.31
N SER A 25 12.40 4.57 8.52
CA SER A 25 11.97 5.42 9.64
C SER A 25 11.92 4.69 11.00
N GLY A 26 12.32 3.41 11.06
CA GLY A 26 12.42 2.64 12.31
C GLY A 26 11.12 1.93 12.72
N VAL A 27 10.11 1.92 11.86
CA VAL A 27 8.84 1.24 12.17
C VAL A 27 9.07 -0.27 12.14
N PRO A 28 8.57 -1.02 13.16
CA PRO A 28 8.86 -2.45 13.24
C PRO A 28 8.34 -3.21 12.00
N PRO A 29 9.18 -4.02 11.34
CA PRO A 29 8.81 -4.70 10.10
C PRO A 29 7.64 -5.67 10.26
N TRP A 30 7.50 -6.29 11.44
CA TRP A 30 6.38 -7.19 11.74
C TRP A 30 5.04 -6.44 11.77
N ARG A 31 5.02 -5.19 12.25
CA ARG A 31 3.81 -4.35 12.30
C ARG A 31 3.41 -3.94 10.89
N LEU A 32 4.37 -3.50 10.08
CA LEU A 32 4.13 -3.14 8.68
C LEU A 32 3.65 -4.34 7.86
N ARG A 33 4.27 -5.52 8.01
CA ARG A 33 3.83 -6.74 7.33
C ARG A 33 2.41 -7.16 7.70
N ARG A 34 2.02 -7.08 8.97
CA ARG A 34 0.65 -7.41 9.41
C ARG A 34 -0.37 -6.47 8.77
N GLN A 35 -0.10 -5.16 8.78
CA GLN A 35 -0.98 -4.17 8.15
C GLN A 35 -1.03 -4.37 6.62
N GLN A 36 0.11 -4.68 5.99
CA GLN A 36 0.18 -4.94 4.56
C GLN A 36 -0.64 -6.17 4.16
N GLN A 37 -0.63 -7.24 4.96
CA GLN A 37 -1.47 -8.42 4.72
C GLN A 37 -2.96 -8.09 4.79
N SER A 38 -3.39 -7.33 5.80
CA SER A 38 -4.79 -6.91 5.91
C SER A 38 -5.22 -6.02 4.74
N TRP A 39 -4.32 -5.16 4.27
CA TRP A 39 -4.59 -4.32 3.11
C TRP A 39 -4.67 -5.13 1.81
N LEU A 40 -3.84 -6.17 1.64
CA LEU A 40 -3.90 -7.06 0.47
C LEU A 40 -5.25 -7.78 0.39
N ASP A 41 -5.77 -8.26 1.51
CA ASP A 41 -7.08 -8.90 1.60
C ASP A 41 -8.21 -7.93 1.17
N ALA A 42 -8.22 -6.71 1.74
CA ALA A 42 -9.18 -5.67 1.37
C ALA A 42 -9.07 -5.27 -0.12
N ARG A 43 -7.85 -5.21 -0.67
CA ARG A 43 -7.63 -4.94 -2.10
C ARG A 43 -8.16 -6.07 -2.98
N GLU A 44 -7.96 -7.32 -2.59
CA GLU A 44 -8.46 -8.48 -3.36
C GLU A 44 -9.99 -8.55 -3.33
N ASP A 45 -10.61 -8.22 -2.20
CA ASP A 45 -12.06 -8.09 -2.10
C ASP A 45 -12.59 -6.96 -3.00
N ALA A 46 -12.01 -5.75 -2.88
CA ALA A 46 -12.38 -4.61 -3.72
C ALA A 46 -12.16 -4.90 -5.21
N ALA A 47 -11.08 -5.58 -5.60
CA ALA A 47 -10.85 -5.94 -6.99
C ALA A 47 -11.94 -6.87 -7.56
N ARG A 48 -12.62 -7.65 -6.70
CA ARG A 48 -13.70 -8.56 -7.10
C ARG A 48 -15.08 -7.88 -7.08
N ASN A 49 -15.35 -7.08 -6.04
CA ASN A 49 -16.68 -6.54 -5.79
C ASN A 49 -16.82 -5.07 -6.24
N GLU A 50 -15.75 -4.27 -6.12
CA GLU A 50 -15.75 -2.82 -6.30
C GLU A 50 -14.44 -2.32 -6.95
N PRO A 51 -14.16 -2.68 -8.22
CA PRO A 51 -12.85 -2.42 -8.84
C PRO A 51 -12.48 -0.92 -8.90
N GLY A 52 -13.47 -0.03 -8.87
CA GLY A 52 -13.25 1.42 -8.78
C GLY A 52 -12.65 1.88 -7.43
N ALA A 53 -12.89 1.12 -6.35
CA ALA A 53 -12.36 1.43 -5.02
C ALA A 53 -10.89 1.04 -4.85
N VAL A 54 -10.35 0.17 -5.71
CA VAL A 54 -8.95 -0.29 -5.64
C VAL A 54 -7.97 0.88 -5.71
N ALA A 55 -8.24 1.89 -6.54
CA ALA A 55 -7.38 3.07 -6.64
C ALA A 55 -7.37 3.91 -5.35
N ASP A 56 -8.52 4.04 -4.69
CA ASP A 56 -8.63 4.76 -3.40
C ASP A 56 -7.88 4.01 -2.29
N LEU A 57 -8.00 2.68 -2.26
CA LEU A 57 -7.25 1.84 -1.32
C LEU A 57 -5.73 1.97 -1.50
N TYR A 58 -5.25 2.14 -2.73
CA TYR A 58 -3.83 2.42 -2.99
C TYR A 58 -3.43 3.80 -2.46
N ASP A 59 -4.18 4.85 -2.79
CA ASP A 59 -3.89 6.22 -2.33
C ASP A 59 -3.89 6.32 -0.79
N GLN A 60 -4.92 5.78 -0.14
CA GLN A 60 -5.02 5.74 1.32
C GLN A 60 -3.80 5.07 1.94
N ARG A 61 -3.43 3.88 1.45
CA ARG A 61 -2.32 3.11 2.01
C ARG A 61 -0.97 3.79 1.81
N ILE A 62 -0.77 4.43 0.66
CA ILE A 62 0.44 5.18 0.37
C ILE A 62 0.57 6.37 1.33
N ARG A 63 -0.53 7.07 1.63
CA ARG A 63 -0.54 8.16 2.62
C ARG A 63 -0.19 7.66 4.01
N GLU A 64 -0.83 6.58 4.48
CA GLU A 64 -0.53 5.99 5.79
C GLU A 64 0.96 5.62 5.93
N LEU A 65 1.56 5.02 4.89
CA LEU A 65 2.97 4.66 4.90
C LEU A 65 3.90 5.88 4.84
N ASP A 66 3.49 6.95 4.16
CA ASP A 66 4.24 8.20 4.10
C ASP A 66 4.21 8.96 5.43
N GLU A 67 3.05 8.99 6.11
CA GLU A 67 2.91 9.54 7.47
C GLU A 67 3.78 8.75 8.45
N VAL A 68 3.65 7.43 8.43
CA VAL A 68 4.45 6.54 9.30
C VAL A 68 5.95 6.60 9.00
N GLY A 69 6.35 6.96 7.78
CA GLY A 69 7.75 7.15 7.36
C GLY A 69 8.24 8.60 7.34
N GLY A 70 7.41 9.55 7.77
CA GLY A 70 7.66 10.99 7.71
C GLY A 70 7.67 11.70 9.07
N GLU A 71 7.14 11.05 10.11
CA GLU A 71 7.12 11.58 11.48
C GLU A 71 8.44 11.28 12.22
N ASP A 72 9.55 11.89 11.76
CA ASP A 72 10.72 12.21 12.59
C ASP A 72 11.53 13.37 11.94
N ARG A 73 11.28 14.59 12.43
CA ARG A 73 12.16 15.77 12.30
C ARG A 73 12.23 16.46 13.65
#